data_AF-A0A2S5GR59-F1
#
_entry.id   AF-A0A2S5GR59-F1
#
_cell.length_a   1.000
_cell.length_b   1.000
_cell.length_c   1.000
_cell.angle_alpha   90.00
_cell.angle_beta   90.00
_cell.angle_gamma   90.00
#
_symmetry.space_group_name_H-M   'P 1'
#
loop_
_entity.id
_entity.type
_entity.pdbx_description
1 polymer ?
#
loop_
_entity_poly.entity_id
_entity_poly.type
_entity_poly.pdbx_seq_one_letter_code
_entity_poly.pdbx_strand_id
1 'polypeptide(L)' 'MSACSSTPTTPTGSSETAKVAASERVVSDNCKILRSRCIFEGSYDAGERNYAELEAKRLNKAELDRLRRMAQ' A
#
# COMPACT_ATOMS: atom_id res chain seq x y z
N MET A 1 -15.32 10.42 -2.90
CA MET A 1 -14.43 9.23 -3.09
C MET A 1 -13.01 9.76 -3.06
N SER A 2 -12.28 9.56 -1.95
CA SER A 2 -10.94 10.15 -1.79
C SER A 2 -9.95 9.42 -2.69
N ALA A 3 -9.60 10.07 -3.80
CA ALA A 3 -8.46 9.69 -4.62
C ALA A 3 -7.17 9.94 -3.83
N CYS A 4 -6.31 8.93 -3.75
CA CYS A 4 -4.97 9.08 -3.19
C CYS A 4 -4.17 9.99 -4.13
N SER A 5 -4.07 11.28 -3.79
CA SER A 5 -3.39 12.29 -4.59
C SER A 5 -1.93 12.39 -4.12
N SER A 6 -1.02 11.67 -4.75
CA SER A 6 0.42 11.86 -4.54
C SER A 6 0.90 13.04 -5.38
N THR A 7 1.07 14.21 -4.76
CA THR A 7 1.79 15.34 -5.38
C THR A 7 3.29 15.05 -5.40
N PRO A 8 4.00 15.27 -6.52
CA PRO A 8 5.46 15.13 -6.54
C PRO A 8 6.09 16.39 -5.93
N THR A 9 6.52 16.30 -4.68
CA THR A 9 7.33 17.35 -4.05
C THR A 9 8.79 17.15 -4.46
N THR A 10 9.35 18.06 -5.25
CA THR A 10 10.80 18.16 -5.50
C THR A 10 11.53 18.62 -4.23
N PRO A 11 12.47 17.86 -3.65
CA PRO A 11 13.34 18.35 -2.59
C PRO A 11 14.68 18.79 -3.18
N THR A 12 14.96 20.08 -3.08
CA THR A 12 16.29 20.66 -3.24
C THR A 12 17.18 20.22 -2.07
N GLY A 13 18.25 19.47 -2.37
CA GLY A 13 19.43 19.32 -1.50
C GLY A 13 19.45 18.13 -0.54
N SER A 14 20.17 17.06 -0.94
CA SER A 14 21.13 16.25 -0.14
C SER A 14 21.46 14.96 -0.92
N SER A 15 22.73 14.70 -1.18
CA SER A 15 23.23 13.70 -2.14
C SER A 15 22.91 12.22 -1.79
N GLU A 16 22.42 11.94 -0.59
CA GLU A 16 21.98 10.59 -0.17
C GLU A 16 20.51 10.33 -0.52
N THR A 17 19.66 11.34 -0.42
CA THR A 17 18.23 11.26 -0.75
C THR A 17 18.01 11.03 -2.25
N ALA A 18 18.91 11.53 -3.09
CA ALA A 18 18.88 11.30 -4.54
C ALA A 18 19.16 9.84 -4.92
N LYS A 19 20.00 9.11 -4.16
CA LYS A 19 20.28 7.69 -4.40
C LYS A 19 19.11 6.80 -4.00
N VAL A 20 18.45 7.12 -2.88
CA VAL A 20 17.24 6.42 -2.43
C VAL A 20 16.10 6.66 -3.43
N ALA A 21 15.87 7.91 -3.83
CA ALA A 21 14.86 8.26 -4.83
C ALA A 21 15.15 7.67 -6.23
N ALA A 22 16.43 7.54 -6.63
CA ALA A 22 16.81 6.87 -7.87
C ALA A 22 16.56 5.36 -7.79
N SER A 23 16.86 4.72 -6.66
CA SER A 23 16.56 3.30 -6.41
C SER A 23 15.06 3.03 -6.48
N GLU A 24 14.25 3.87 -5.86
CA GLU A 24 12.79 3.75 -5.83
C GLU A 24 12.15 3.99 -7.21
N ARG A 25 12.72 4.89 -8.03
CA ARG A 25 12.31 5.11 -9.43
C ARG A 25 12.68 3.92 -10.34
N VAL A 26 13.84 3.30 -10.13
CA VAL A 26 14.26 2.09 -10.88
C VAL A 26 13.36 0.90 -10.55
N VAL A 27 12.91 0.78 -9.29
CA VAL A 27 11.86 -0.19 -8.92
C VAL A 27 10.59 0.13 -9.72
N SER A 28 10.13 1.38 -9.75
CA SER A 28 8.94 1.81 -10.52
C SER A 28 8.96 1.36 -11.99
N ASP A 29 10.06 1.57 -12.72
CA ASP A 29 10.08 1.30 -14.16
C ASP A 29 10.17 -0.20 -14.48
N ASN A 30 10.87 -0.97 -13.65
CA ASN A 30 10.89 -2.43 -13.77
C ASN A 30 9.52 -3.06 -13.41
N CYS A 31 8.80 -2.51 -12.43
CA CYS A 31 7.45 -2.96 -12.07
C CYS A 31 6.41 -2.63 -13.14
N LYS A 32 6.60 -1.56 -13.91
CA LYS A 32 5.70 -1.20 -15.02
C LYS A 32 5.81 -2.20 -16.17
N ILE A 33 7.02 -2.61 -16.51
CA ILE A 33 7.27 -3.54 -17.62
C ILE A 33 6.90 -4.97 -17.23
N LEU A 34 7.29 -5.42 -16.02
CA LEU A 34 6.97 -6.74 -15.50
C LEU A 34 6.55 -6.66 -14.04
N ARG A 35 5.23 -6.47 -13.83
CA ARG A 35 4.59 -6.34 -12.51
C ARG A 35 5.00 -7.45 -11.53
N SER A 36 5.10 -8.68 -12.02
CA SER A 36 5.45 -9.86 -11.23
C SER A 36 6.81 -9.75 -10.54
N ARG A 37 7.77 -8.99 -11.09
CA ARG A 37 9.08 -8.77 -10.45
C ARG A 37 9.02 -7.95 -9.17
N CYS A 38 7.89 -7.28 -8.93
CA CYS A 38 7.68 -6.41 -7.78
C CYS A 38 6.56 -6.86 -6.87
N ILE A 39 5.92 -7.99 -7.19
CA ILE A 39 5.00 -8.61 -6.24
C ILE A 39 5.88 -9.35 -5.25
N PHE A 40 5.79 -8.94 -3.98
CA PHE A 40 6.42 -9.70 -2.91
C PHE A 40 5.59 -10.98 -2.69
N GLU A 41 6.17 -12.12 -3.04
CA GLU A 41 5.59 -13.45 -2.84
C GLU A 41 6.25 -14.07 -1.60
N GLY A 42 5.57 -13.98 -0.46
CA GLY A 42 6.09 -14.44 0.83
C GLY A 42 4.98 -14.82 1.80
N SER A 43 5.33 -15.57 2.85
CA SER A 43 4.43 -15.78 3.98
C SER A 43 4.28 -14.50 4.79
N TYR A 44 3.15 -14.37 5.50
CA TYR A 44 2.99 -13.35 6.54
C TYR A 44 4.17 -13.37 7.52
N ASP A 45 4.53 -12.20 8.00
CA ASP A 45 5.47 -12.05 9.11
C ASP A 45 4.92 -12.72 10.39
N ALA A 46 5.82 -12.98 11.34
CA ALA A 46 5.44 -13.61 12.60
C ALA A 46 4.35 -12.80 13.31
N GLY A 47 3.18 -13.42 13.52
CA GLY A 47 2.00 -12.78 14.15
C GLY A 47 1.17 -11.90 13.22
N GLU A 48 1.65 -11.55 12.03
CA GLU A 48 0.95 -10.68 11.08
C GLU A 48 -0.33 -11.33 10.57
N ARG A 49 -0.32 -12.64 10.29
CA ARG A 49 -1.52 -13.37 9.87
C ARG A 49 -2.69 -13.16 10.84
N ASN A 50 -2.43 -13.34 12.14
CA ASN A 50 -3.48 -13.22 13.17
C ASN A 50 -4.00 -11.78 13.25
N TYR A 51 -3.10 -10.81 13.14
CA TYR A 51 -3.47 -9.39 13.10
C TYR A 51 -4.33 -9.08 11.87
N ALA A 52 -3.92 -9.53 10.69
CA ALA A 52 -4.63 -9.32 9.43
C ALA A 52 -6.05 -9.91 9.47
N GLU A 53 -6.19 -11.13 10.00
CA GLU A 53 -7.50 -11.78 10.14
C GLU A 53 -8.41 -11.07 11.16
N LEU A 54 -7.87 -10.64 12.30
CA LEU A 54 -8.61 -9.88 13.30
C LEU A 54 -9.10 -8.54 12.74
N GLU A 55 -8.22 -7.84 12.03
CA GLU A 55 -8.53 -6.54 11.46
C GLU A 55 -9.55 -6.66 10.31
N ALA A 56 -9.42 -7.68 9.47
CA ALA A 56 -10.42 -8.00 8.44
C ALA A 56 -11.80 -8.24 9.07
N LYS A 57 -11.88 -8.98 10.17
CA LYS A 57 -13.15 -9.21 10.89
C LYS A 57 -13.76 -7.90 11.40
N ARG A 58 -12.95 -7.01 11.95
CA ARG A 58 -13.39 -5.69 12.45
C ARG A 58 -13.95 -4.84 11.32
N LEU A 59 -13.25 -4.77 10.20
CA LEU A 59 -13.64 -4.00 9.01
C LEU A 59 -14.91 -4.56 8.36
N ASN A 60 -15.01 -5.88 8.20
CA ASN A 60 -16.21 -6.53 7.65
C ASN A 60 -17.45 -6.25 8.49
N LYS A 61 -17.32 -6.25 9.83
CA LYS A 61 -18.42 -5.88 10.72
C LYS A 61 -18.84 -4.42 10.54
N ALA A 62 -17.86 -3.50 10.47
CA ALA A 62 -18.14 -2.08 10.25
C ALA A 62 -18.85 -1.82 8.92
N GLU A 63 -18.43 -2.49 7.84
CA GLU A 63 -19.09 -2.35 6.54
C GLU A 63 -20.48 -3.00 6.53
N LEU A 64 -20.65 -4.17 7.16
CA LEU A 64 -21.96 -4.79 7.31
C LEU A 64 -22.94 -3.86 8.03
N ASP A 65 -22.51 -3.20 9.11
CA ASP A 65 -23.34 -2.24 9.84
C ASP A 65 -23.64 -0.99 9.00
N ARG A 66 -22.69 -0.54 8.16
CA ARG A 66 -22.92 0.54 7.18
C ARG A 66 -24.00 0.15 6.17
N LEU A 67 -23.90 -1.04 5.57
CA LEU A 67 -24.86 -1.54 4.59
C LEU A 67 -26.27 -1.70 5.20
N ARG A 68 -26.35 -2.20 6.44
CA ARG A 68 -27.62 -2.31 7.17
C ARG A 68 -28.30 -0.95 7.37
N ARG A 69 -27.53 0.10 7.67
CA ARG A 69 -28.08 1.46 7.80
C ARG A 69 -28.55 2.04 6.46
N MET A 70 -27.94 1.66 5.35
CA MET A 70 -28.32 2.15 4.01
C MET A 70 -29.52 1.41 3.40
N ALA A 71 -29.82 0.21 3.90
CA ALA A 71 -30.94 -0.61 3.45
C ALA A 71 -32.26 -0.32 4.22
N GLN A 72 -32.20 0.57 5.22
CA GLN A 72 -33.36 1.16 5.89
C GLN A 72 -33.72 2.48 5.24
#